data_AF-A0A0W4ZU63-F1
#
_entry.id   AF-A0A0W4ZU63-F1
#
_cell.length_a   1.000
_cell.length_b   1.000
_cell.length_c   1.000
_cell.angle_alpha   90.00
_cell.angle_beta   90.00
_cell.angle_gamma   90.00
#
_symmetry.space_group_name_H-M   'P 1'
#
loop_
_entity.id
_entity.type
_entity.pdbx_description
1 polymer ?
#
loop_
_entity_poly.entity_id
_entity_poly.type
_entity_poly.pdbx_seq_one_letter_code
_entity_poly.pdbx_strand_id
1 'polypeptide(L)'
;MVDKKICLVETLDHFELSPLAKHVYKCCLEFLPNCVTQDDIQNMLKNKSVEDLEKIINELLGKRLIDAFVQGNQLIYKAVQKDEAKKISSMDGDEAMVFNYIKDASNEGYIVTIKALDLSLLGIWSRTIKIKTNLHTTVLNRALKSLESKQLIKAVKSVKNPTRKIFMIYDLVPSIELTGGPWFTDQEMDLEFIERLQGALYKYILSHSYPKSQDTLFSPSYSGYLTAEQIHSWLKNSGITQVDLELSDVVNLLNVLVYDRKIEYCQNGTAFKALRRVNHKNIHDFTETACESCLINNLFSKEKNTSNNFCIYFRSWLDNNL
;
A
#
# COMPACT_ATOMS: atom_id res chain seq x y z
N MET A 1 22.67 10.25 -25.24
CA MET A 1 22.72 10.30 -23.75
C MET A 1 22.87 8.87 -23.27
N VAL A 2 24.03 8.26 -23.54
CA VAL A 2 25.26 8.29 -22.73
C VAL A 2 25.12 7.31 -21.55
N ASP A 3 25.66 6.12 -21.80
CA ASP A 3 26.49 5.32 -20.89
C ASP A 3 25.97 5.04 -19.47
N LYS A 4 25.27 3.91 -19.33
CA LYS A 4 25.23 3.09 -18.09
C LYS A 4 25.81 1.69 -18.28
N LYS A 5 26.66 1.50 -19.30
CA LYS A 5 27.35 0.21 -19.58
C LYS A 5 28.74 0.11 -18.95
N ILE A 6 29.18 1.12 -18.20
CA ILE A 6 30.53 1.22 -17.63
C ILE A 6 30.38 1.32 -16.12
N CYS A 7 30.50 0.19 -15.41
CA CYS A 7 30.87 0.07 -13.98
C CYS A 7 30.74 -1.36 -13.41
N LEU A 8 30.42 -2.38 -14.22
CA LEU A 8 30.27 -3.77 -13.71
C LEU A 8 31.56 -4.60 -13.72
N VAL A 9 32.66 -4.08 -14.28
CA VAL A 9 33.89 -4.86 -14.53
C VAL A 9 34.96 -4.67 -13.43
N GLU A 10 34.96 -3.56 -12.69
CA GLU A 10 36.08 -3.19 -11.81
C GLU A 10 36.04 -3.74 -10.38
N THR A 11 35.08 -4.60 -10.01
CA THR A 11 34.98 -5.17 -8.66
C THR A 11 35.38 -6.65 -8.58
N LEU A 12 36.36 -7.08 -9.40
CA LEU A 12 36.83 -8.46 -9.48
C LEU A 12 37.92 -8.85 -8.44
N ASP A 13 38.30 -7.95 -7.54
CA ASP A 13 39.55 -8.07 -6.78
C ASP A 13 39.42 -8.47 -5.31
N HIS A 14 38.22 -8.81 -4.82
CA HIS A 14 38.04 -9.18 -3.39
C HIS A 14 37.61 -10.62 -3.12
N PHE A 15 37.44 -11.44 -4.16
CA PHE A 15 37.31 -12.88 -3.99
C PHE A 15 38.43 -13.55 -4.78
N GLU A 16 39.30 -14.29 -4.09
CA GLU A 16 40.30 -15.19 -4.68
C GLU A 16 39.59 -16.34 -5.39
N LEU A 17 38.94 -16.05 -6.53
CA LEU A 17 38.32 -17.03 -7.40
C LEU A 17 39.31 -17.47 -8.47
N SER A 18 39.30 -18.77 -8.78
CA SER A 18 39.99 -19.30 -9.97
C SER A 18 39.59 -18.50 -11.22
N PRO A 19 40.52 -18.20 -12.15
CA PRO A 19 40.22 -17.44 -13.37
C PRO A 19 39.11 -18.10 -14.21
N LEU A 20 38.98 -19.43 -14.12
CA LEU A 20 37.91 -20.20 -14.75
C LEU A 20 36.55 -19.98 -14.06
N ALA A 21 36.51 -19.95 -12.72
CA ALA A 21 35.30 -19.67 -11.96
C ALA A 21 34.76 -18.25 -12.22
N LYS A 22 35.66 -17.26 -12.41
CA LYS A 22 35.29 -15.90 -12.82
C LYS A 22 34.64 -15.86 -14.21
N HIS A 23 35.14 -16.67 -15.15
CA HIS A 23 34.59 -16.76 -16.50
C HIS A 23 33.21 -17.41 -16.50
N VAL A 24 33.06 -18.54 -15.80
CA VAL A 24 31.78 -19.25 -15.66
C VAL A 24 30.72 -18.35 -15.03
N TYR A 25 31.05 -17.67 -13.93
CA TYR A 25 30.12 -16.74 -13.27
C TYR A 25 29.70 -15.58 -14.19
N LYS A 26 30.61 -15.05 -15.02
CA LYS A 26 30.28 -14.00 -16.00
C LYS A 26 29.32 -14.53 -17.08
N CYS A 27 29.57 -15.73 -17.60
CA CYS A 27 28.68 -16.37 -18.58
C CYS A 27 27.30 -16.69 -17.99
N CYS A 28 27.22 -17.10 -16.73
CA CYS A 28 25.94 -17.32 -16.04
C CYS A 28 25.12 -16.04 -15.85
N LEU A 29 25.76 -14.87 -15.78
CA LEU A 29 25.08 -13.56 -15.72
C LEU A 29 24.60 -13.07 -17.10
N GLU A 30 25.17 -13.58 -18.20
CA GLU A 30 24.84 -13.17 -19.57
C GLU A 30 23.69 -14.00 -20.18
N PHE A 31 23.44 -15.23 -19.69
CA PHE A 31 22.30 -16.04 -20.10
C PHE A 31 21.01 -15.57 -19.42
N LEU A 32 20.10 -14.95 -20.17
CA LEU A 32 18.71 -14.72 -19.75
C LEU A 32 17.93 -16.05 -19.86
N PRO A 33 17.25 -16.56 -18.80
CA PRO A 33 16.96 -15.95 -17.50
C PRO A 33 17.83 -16.51 -16.35
N ASN A 34 19.06 -16.02 -16.10
CA ASN A 34 19.95 -16.30 -14.96
C ASN A 34 20.08 -17.77 -14.49
N CYS A 35 19.60 -18.72 -15.26
CA CYS A 35 19.40 -20.12 -14.94
C CYS A 35 20.18 -20.90 -15.99
N VAL A 36 21.16 -21.68 -15.52
CA VAL A 36 22.06 -22.44 -16.38
C VAL A 36 21.95 -23.91 -15.99
N THR A 37 21.72 -24.78 -16.96
CA THR A 37 21.71 -26.22 -16.70
C THR A 37 23.15 -26.75 -16.60
N GLN A 38 23.33 -27.91 -15.98
CA GLN A 38 24.65 -28.55 -15.91
C GLN A 38 25.25 -28.79 -17.32
N ASP A 39 24.40 -29.13 -18.29
CA ASP A 39 24.80 -29.33 -19.69
C ASP A 39 25.25 -28.02 -20.35
N ASP A 40 24.60 -26.90 -20.04
CA ASP A 40 25.01 -25.57 -20.52
C ASP A 40 26.36 -25.15 -19.93
N ILE A 41 26.60 -25.41 -18.63
CA ILE A 41 27.89 -25.14 -17.97
C ILE A 41 29.01 -25.98 -18.62
N GLN A 42 28.71 -27.25 -18.93
CA GLN A 42 29.65 -28.16 -19.59
C GLN A 42 29.95 -27.74 -21.04
N ASN A 43 28.94 -27.29 -21.78
CA ASN A 43 29.08 -26.75 -23.13
C ASN A 43 29.89 -25.43 -23.14
N MET A 44 29.70 -24.58 -22.13
CA MET A 44 30.45 -23.32 -21.98
C MET A 44 31.93 -23.53 -21.67
N LEU A 45 32.28 -24.63 -21.00
CA LEU A 45 33.66 -24.94 -20.59
C LEU A 45 34.48 -25.75 -21.61
N LYS A 46 33.97 -25.95 -22.83
CA LYS A 46 34.69 -26.57 -23.97
C LYS A 46 35.46 -27.85 -23.57
N ASN A 47 34.74 -28.87 -23.09
CA ASN A 47 35.27 -30.23 -22.88
C ASN A 47 36.49 -30.33 -21.94
N LYS A 48 36.47 -29.63 -20.80
CA LYS A 48 37.35 -30.01 -19.67
C LYS A 48 36.70 -31.10 -18.81
N SER A 49 37.52 -31.83 -18.06
CA SER A 49 37.11 -32.98 -17.25
C SER A 49 35.97 -32.65 -16.28
N VAL A 50 35.08 -33.63 -16.07
CA VAL A 50 33.93 -33.52 -15.14
C VAL A 50 34.40 -33.18 -13.71
N GLU A 51 35.59 -33.63 -13.33
CA GLU A 51 36.19 -33.33 -12.02
C GLU A 51 36.53 -31.85 -11.81
N ASP A 52 36.96 -31.15 -12.88
CA ASP A 52 37.25 -29.71 -12.79
C ASP A 52 35.95 -28.89 -12.75
N LEU A 53 34.89 -29.38 -13.40
CA LEU A 53 33.54 -28.79 -13.31
C LEU A 53 33.00 -28.86 -11.88
N GLU A 54 33.06 -30.03 -11.25
CA GLU A 54 32.59 -30.22 -9.88
C GLU A 54 33.38 -29.35 -8.89
N LYS A 55 34.70 -29.22 -9.07
CA LYS A 55 35.52 -28.31 -8.25
C LYS A 55 35.10 -26.85 -8.42
N ILE A 56 34.85 -26.40 -9.65
CA ILE A 56 34.42 -25.03 -9.93
C ILE A 56 33.01 -24.78 -9.37
N ILE A 57 32.08 -25.72 -9.56
CA ILE A 57 30.72 -25.63 -9.02
C ILE A 57 30.75 -25.59 -7.50
N ASN A 58 31.53 -26.46 -6.85
CA ASN A 58 31.70 -26.46 -5.40
C ASN A 58 32.37 -25.17 -4.89
N GLU A 59 33.31 -24.59 -5.64
CA GLU A 59 33.91 -23.29 -5.30
C GLU A 59 32.86 -22.15 -5.39
N LEU A 60 32.03 -22.17 -6.43
CA LEU A 60 30.97 -21.16 -6.65
C LEU A 60 29.80 -21.30 -5.66
N LEU A 61 29.41 -22.54 -5.33
CA LEU A 61 28.43 -22.84 -4.27
C LEU A 61 28.98 -22.48 -2.89
N GLY A 62 30.24 -22.79 -2.61
CA GLY A 62 30.92 -22.46 -1.36
C GLY A 62 31.00 -20.95 -1.12
N LYS A 63 31.16 -20.16 -2.19
CA LYS A 63 31.14 -18.70 -2.15
C LYS A 63 29.74 -18.09 -2.32
N ARG A 64 28.69 -18.92 -2.42
CA ARG A 64 27.27 -18.52 -2.60
C ARG A 64 27.04 -17.57 -3.79
N LEU A 65 27.81 -17.75 -4.86
CA LEU A 65 27.67 -17.00 -6.11
C LEU A 65 26.63 -17.64 -7.03
N ILE A 66 26.32 -18.91 -6.80
CA ILE A 66 25.32 -19.68 -7.53
C ILE A 66 24.45 -20.38 -6.49
N ASP A 67 23.13 -20.38 -6.71
CA ASP A 67 22.17 -21.19 -5.97
C ASP A 67 21.77 -22.39 -6.84
N ALA A 68 21.82 -23.60 -6.28
CA ALA A 68 21.37 -24.81 -6.98
C ALA A 68 19.89 -25.08 -6.67
N PHE A 69 19.09 -25.24 -7.72
CA PHE A 69 17.68 -25.62 -7.65
C PHE A 69 17.47 -26.94 -8.39
N VAL A 70 16.56 -27.77 -7.87
CA VAL A 70 16.15 -29.01 -8.54
C VAL A 70 14.77 -28.76 -9.15
N GLN A 71 14.68 -28.72 -10.48
CA GLN A 71 13.40 -28.72 -11.20
C GLN A 71 13.25 -30.06 -11.93
N GLY A 72 12.39 -30.94 -11.40
CA GLY A 72 12.22 -32.28 -11.94
C GLY A 72 13.48 -33.14 -11.79
N ASN A 73 14.01 -33.65 -12.91
CA ASN A 73 15.20 -34.52 -12.96
C ASN A 73 16.49 -33.76 -13.37
N GLN A 74 16.46 -32.42 -13.38
CA GLN A 74 17.60 -31.59 -13.79
C GLN A 74 17.97 -30.57 -12.70
N LEU A 75 19.28 -30.45 -12.46
CA LEU A 75 19.89 -29.43 -11.61
C LEU A 75 20.04 -28.13 -12.41
N ILE A 76 19.38 -27.09 -11.92
CA ILE A 76 19.42 -25.74 -12.49
C ILE A 76 20.19 -24.85 -11.53
N TYR A 77 21.20 -24.16 -12.05
CA TYR A 77 22.02 -23.24 -11.29
C TYR A 77 21.58 -21.81 -11.58
N LYS A 78 21.21 -21.07 -10.53
CA LYS A 78 20.84 -19.67 -10.63
C LYS A 78 22.01 -18.79 -10.22
N ALA A 79 22.42 -17.87 -11.07
CA ALA A 79 23.44 -16.89 -10.72
C ALA A 79 22.87 -15.85 -9.73
N VAL A 80 23.54 -15.69 -8.59
CA VAL A 80 23.23 -14.69 -7.57
C VAL A 80 24.08 -13.46 -7.85
N GLN A 81 23.50 -12.25 -7.76
CA GLN A 81 24.27 -11.02 -7.94
C GLN A 81 25.34 -10.86 -6.86
N LYS A 82 26.51 -10.30 -7.21
CA LYS A 82 27.67 -10.16 -6.30
C LYS A 82 27.32 -9.44 -4.99
N ASP A 83 26.43 -8.46 -5.03
CA ASP A 83 26.02 -7.71 -3.84
C ASP A 83 25.12 -8.54 -2.92
N GLU A 84 24.28 -9.41 -3.47
CA GLU A 84 23.51 -10.39 -2.69
C GLU A 84 24.41 -11.46 -2.10
N ALA A 85 25.36 -11.98 -2.89
CA ALA A 85 26.32 -12.99 -2.44
C ALA A 85 27.19 -12.48 -1.28
N LYS A 86 27.66 -11.22 -1.33
CA LYS A 86 28.40 -10.57 -0.22
C LYS A 86 27.55 -10.41 1.03
N LYS A 87 26.29 -9.99 0.86
CA LYS A 87 25.35 -9.86 1.99
C LYS A 87 25.15 -11.21 2.68
N ILE A 88 24.99 -12.29 1.90
CA ILE A 88 24.71 -13.65 2.38
C ILE A 88 25.97 -14.37 2.89
N SER A 89 27.16 -14.09 2.37
CA SER A 89 28.42 -14.72 2.82
C SER A 89 28.88 -14.22 4.19
N SER A 90 28.46 -13.01 4.58
CA SER A 90 28.75 -12.42 5.91
C SER A 90 27.76 -12.88 7.01
N MET A 91 26.82 -13.76 6.69
CA MET A 91 25.78 -14.21 7.64
C MET A 91 26.18 -15.53 8.31
N ASP A 92 25.77 -15.68 9.57
CA ASP A 92 25.82 -16.96 10.27
C ASP A 92 24.89 -17.99 9.57
N GLY A 93 25.12 -19.29 9.78
CA GLY A 93 24.33 -20.35 9.15
C GLY A 93 22.83 -20.21 9.42
N ASP A 94 22.47 -19.92 10.67
CA ASP A 94 21.10 -19.71 11.12
C ASP A 94 20.48 -18.41 10.54
N GLU A 95 21.29 -17.34 10.43
CA GLU A 95 20.86 -16.07 9.84
C GLU A 95 20.55 -16.22 8.34
N ALA A 96 21.41 -16.93 7.61
CA ALA A 96 21.24 -17.19 6.19
C ALA A 96 19.98 -18.02 5.93
N MET A 97 19.71 -19.02 6.77
CA MET A 97 18.48 -19.82 6.68
C MET A 97 17.23 -18.95 6.88
N VAL A 98 17.19 -18.14 7.93
CA VAL A 98 16.06 -17.23 8.20
C VAL A 98 15.88 -16.22 7.07
N PHE A 99 16.96 -15.64 6.56
CA PHE A 99 16.92 -14.68 5.45
C PHE A 99 16.38 -15.30 4.17
N ASN A 100 16.85 -16.50 3.81
CA ASN A 100 16.35 -17.23 2.64
C ASN A 100 14.87 -17.53 2.76
N TYR A 101 14.36 -17.95 3.93
CA TYR A 101 12.92 -18.14 4.12
C TYR A 101 12.10 -16.85 3.98
N ILE A 102 12.62 -15.70 4.41
CA ILE A 102 11.95 -14.41 4.23
C ILE A 102 11.96 -14.03 2.74
N LYS A 103 13.08 -14.27 2.03
CA LYS A 103 13.21 -14.02 0.59
C LYS A 103 12.29 -14.93 -0.22
N ASP A 104 12.27 -16.21 0.10
CA ASP A 104 11.39 -17.19 -0.53
C ASP A 104 9.93 -16.88 -0.23
N ALA A 105 9.57 -16.52 1.01
CA ALA A 105 8.20 -16.10 1.31
C ALA A 105 7.77 -14.83 0.54
N SER A 106 8.71 -13.92 0.27
CA SER A 106 8.46 -12.76 -0.59
C SER A 106 8.19 -13.15 -2.05
N ASN A 107 8.76 -14.26 -2.52
CA ASN A 107 8.60 -14.78 -3.88
C ASN A 107 7.44 -15.80 -4.01
N GLU A 108 7.20 -16.58 -2.96
CA GLU A 108 6.18 -17.64 -2.81
C GLU A 108 4.79 -17.10 -2.48
N GLY A 109 4.62 -15.79 -2.24
CA GLY A 109 3.31 -15.12 -2.28
C GLY A 109 2.54 -15.36 -3.60
N TYR A 110 3.17 -16.04 -4.56
CA TYR A 110 2.62 -16.53 -5.82
C TYR A 110 1.81 -17.86 -5.72
N ILE A 111 1.94 -18.69 -4.67
CA ILE A 111 1.36 -20.05 -4.66
C ILE A 111 0.58 -20.37 -3.38
N VAL A 112 -0.42 -19.57 -3.01
CA VAL A 112 -1.63 -20.09 -2.35
C VAL A 112 -2.77 -19.08 -2.62
N THR A 113 -3.79 -19.56 -3.34
CA THR A 113 -5.10 -18.92 -3.62
C THR A 113 -5.14 -17.72 -4.57
N ILE A 114 -5.89 -17.95 -5.65
CA ILE A 114 -6.49 -17.04 -6.64
C ILE A 114 -6.79 -15.64 -6.07
N LYS A 115 -5.80 -14.72 -6.13
CA LYS A 115 -5.91 -13.25 -6.10
C LYS A 115 -4.51 -12.63 -6.28
N ALA A 116 -3.86 -12.99 -7.39
CA ALA A 116 -2.49 -12.60 -7.69
C ALA A 116 -2.45 -11.23 -8.39
N LEU A 117 -2.30 -10.14 -7.62
CA LEU A 117 -1.61 -8.94 -8.09
C LEU A 117 -0.98 -8.14 -6.94
N ASP A 118 -1.54 -8.19 -5.73
CA ASP A 118 -1.11 -7.34 -4.60
C ASP A 118 -0.30 -8.07 -3.48
N LEU A 119 -0.11 -9.38 -3.58
CA LEU A 119 0.37 -10.23 -2.46
C LEU A 119 1.90 -10.31 -2.29
N SER A 120 2.71 -9.95 -3.29
CA SER A 120 4.19 -9.99 -3.19
C SER A 120 4.75 -9.05 -2.12
N LEU A 121 3.95 -8.08 -1.67
CA LEU A 121 4.31 -7.06 -0.68
C LEU A 121 3.95 -7.46 0.77
N LEU A 122 3.30 -8.62 0.96
CA LEU A 122 2.89 -9.09 2.28
C LEU A 122 4.05 -9.85 2.92
N GLY A 123 4.76 -9.20 3.84
CA GLY A 123 5.84 -9.83 4.59
C GLY A 123 5.40 -11.07 5.39
N ILE A 124 6.37 -11.78 5.96
CA ILE A 124 6.13 -13.03 6.70
C ILE A 124 5.99 -12.80 8.21
N TRP A 125 5.01 -13.47 8.83
CA TRP A 125 4.80 -13.42 10.28
C TRP A 125 5.87 -14.21 11.05
N SER A 126 6.37 -13.62 12.15
CA SER A 126 7.40 -14.23 13.01
C SER A 126 7.09 -15.65 13.51
N ARG A 127 5.81 -15.96 13.79
CA ARG A 127 5.41 -17.32 14.20
C ARG A 127 5.54 -18.33 13.04
N THR A 128 5.26 -17.91 11.82
CA THR A 128 5.43 -18.73 10.62
C THR A 128 6.91 -19.02 10.37
N ILE A 129 7.79 -18.04 10.56
CA ILE A 129 9.25 -18.25 10.47
C ILE A 129 9.69 -19.30 11.48
N LYS A 130 9.25 -19.20 12.74
CA LYS A 130 9.59 -20.18 13.78
C LYS A 130 9.18 -21.61 13.41
N ILE A 131 7.98 -21.77 12.85
CA ILE A 131 7.46 -23.09 12.43
C ILE A 131 8.29 -23.65 11.28
N LYS A 132 8.65 -22.81 10.29
CA LYS A 132 9.45 -23.24 9.12
C LYS A 132 10.91 -23.54 9.48
N THR A 133 11.56 -22.74 10.32
CA THR A 133 12.97 -22.91 10.65
C THR A 133 13.24 -23.92 11.76
N ASN A 134 12.21 -24.28 12.55
CA ASN A 134 12.33 -25.15 13.72
C ASN A 134 13.41 -24.71 14.73
N LEU A 135 13.74 -23.42 14.74
CA LEU A 135 14.72 -22.85 15.66
C LEU A 135 14.10 -22.50 17.01
N HIS A 136 14.92 -22.59 18.07
CA HIS A 136 14.52 -22.09 19.38
C HIS A 136 14.25 -20.58 19.34
N THR A 137 13.28 -20.11 20.14
CA THR A 137 12.80 -18.70 20.09
C THR A 137 13.92 -17.68 20.34
N THR A 138 14.87 -18.00 21.23
CA THR A 138 16.00 -17.12 21.54
C THR A 138 16.97 -16.98 20.37
N VAL A 139 17.24 -18.07 19.65
CA VAL A 139 18.12 -18.09 18.47
C VAL A 139 17.47 -17.32 17.33
N LEU A 140 16.18 -17.58 17.06
CA LEU A 140 15.42 -16.86 16.04
C LEU A 140 15.38 -15.34 16.31
N ASN A 141 15.13 -14.93 17.54
CA ASN A 141 15.11 -13.50 17.90
C ASN A 141 16.49 -12.85 17.78
N ARG A 142 17.58 -13.58 18.06
CA ARG A 142 18.95 -13.09 17.84
C ARG A 142 19.24 -12.92 16.35
N ALA A 143 18.89 -13.91 15.54
CA ALA A 143 19.07 -13.87 14.09
C ALA A 143 18.27 -12.72 13.46
N LEU A 144 16.99 -12.56 13.81
CA LEU A 144 16.15 -11.47 13.30
C LEU A 144 16.71 -10.08 13.67
N LYS A 145 17.20 -9.90 14.90
CA LYS A 145 17.84 -8.63 15.32
C LYS A 145 19.14 -8.35 14.57
N SER A 146 19.93 -9.39 14.30
CA SER A 146 21.17 -9.27 13.54
C SER A 146 20.90 -8.94 12.07
N LEU A 147 19.86 -9.54 11.47
CA LEU A 147 19.42 -9.22 10.11
C LEU A 147 18.84 -7.81 10.00
N GLU A 148 18.16 -7.33 11.05
CA GLU A 148 17.64 -5.97 11.16
C GLU A 148 18.77 -4.94 11.33
N SER A 149 19.78 -5.24 12.16
CA SER A 149 20.95 -4.36 12.32
C SER A 149 21.78 -4.24 11.04
N LYS A 150 21.86 -5.32 10.25
CA LYS A 150 22.48 -5.34 8.91
C LYS A 150 21.62 -4.67 7.82
N GLN A 151 20.42 -4.17 8.15
CA GLN A 151 19.47 -3.54 7.21
C GLN A 151 19.12 -4.46 6.02
N LEU A 152 19.01 -5.76 6.26
CA LEU A 152 18.61 -6.75 5.25
C LEU A 152 17.11 -7.03 5.30
N ILE A 153 16.57 -6.97 6.52
CA ILE A 153 15.14 -7.09 6.79
C ILE A 153 14.68 -5.88 7.59
N LYS A 154 13.39 -5.59 7.50
CA LYS A 154 12.71 -4.63 8.37
C LYS A 154 11.48 -5.26 9.01
N ALA A 155 11.22 -4.87 10.25
CA ALA A 155 10.00 -5.24 10.95
C ALA A 155 8.90 -4.23 10.64
N VAL A 156 7.77 -4.70 10.12
CA VAL A 156 6.57 -3.91 9.92
C VAL A 156 5.45 -4.48 10.79
N LYS A 157 4.70 -3.60 11.44
CA LYS A 157 3.52 -3.99 12.20
C LYS A 157 2.31 -3.91 11.28
N SER A 158 1.38 -4.85 11.42
CA SER A 158 0.11 -4.78 10.69
C SER A 158 -0.85 -3.83 11.40
N VAL A 159 -1.49 -2.93 10.64
CA VAL A 159 -2.61 -2.12 11.13
C VAL A 159 -3.81 -2.99 11.54
N LYS A 160 -4.16 -4.01 10.74
CA LYS A 160 -5.28 -4.93 11.03
C LYS A 160 -5.01 -5.80 12.27
N ASN A 161 -3.75 -6.16 12.51
CA ASN A 161 -3.35 -7.06 13.60
C ASN A 161 -2.08 -6.53 14.30
N PRO A 162 -2.21 -5.55 15.22
CA PRO A 162 -1.06 -4.87 15.83
C PRO A 162 -0.13 -5.80 16.63
N THR A 163 -0.64 -6.95 17.10
CA THR A 163 0.13 -7.96 17.83
C THR A 163 1.04 -8.81 16.93
N ARG A 164 0.82 -8.80 15.61
CA ARG A 164 1.61 -9.59 14.65
C ARG A 164 2.82 -8.79 14.18
N LYS A 165 4.02 -9.30 14.48
CA LYS A 165 5.28 -8.80 13.95
C LYS A 165 5.57 -9.44 12.61
N ILE A 166 5.55 -8.65 11.55
CA ILE A 166 5.78 -9.09 10.18
C ILE A 166 7.18 -8.62 9.76
N PHE A 167 7.93 -9.50 9.10
CA PHE A 167 9.25 -9.19 8.59
C PHE A 167 9.24 -9.23 7.07
N MET A 168 9.94 -8.28 6.46
CA MET A 168 10.07 -8.18 5.01
C MET A 168 11.48 -7.75 4.64
N ILE A 169 11.86 -7.94 3.38
CA ILE A 169 13.13 -7.44 2.83
C ILE A 169 13.16 -5.90 2.96
N TYR A 170 14.33 -5.36 3.28
CA TYR A 170 14.51 -3.93 3.53
C TYR A 170 14.09 -3.06 2.33
N ASP A 171 14.55 -3.44 1.14
CA ASP A 171 14.35 -2.68 -0.11
C ASP A 171 12.90 -2.74 -0.64
N LEU A 172 12.05 -3.59 -0.07
CA LEU A 172 10.67 -3.77 -0.53
C LEU A 172 9.72 -2.78 0.16
N VAL A 173 8.85 -2.11 -0.59
CA VAL A 173 7.84 -1.18 -0.03
C VAL A 173 6.66 -1.98 0.54
N PRO A 174 6.22 -1.75 1.80
CA PRO A 174 5.08 -2.47 2.36
C PRO A 174 3.79 -2.11 1.63
N SER A 175 2.85 -3.04 1.54
CA SER A 175 1.54 -2.75 0.94
C SER A 175 0.70 -1.80 1.78
N ILE A 176 -0.25 -1.12 1.12
CA ILE A 176 -1.28 -0.29 1.74
C ILE A 176 -2.12 -1.11 2.73
N GLU A 177 -2.37 -2.39 2.46
CA GLU A 177 -3.12 -3.25 3.38
C GLU A 177 -2.41 -3.48 4.72
N LEU A 178 -1.08 -3.47 4.70
CA LEU A 178 -0.25 -3.64 5.89
C LEU A 178 -0.09 -2.32 6.64
N THR A 179 0.16 -1.24 5.91
CA THR A 179 0.49 0.09 6.42
C THR A 179 -0.75 0.94 6.74
N GLY A 180 -1.92 0.58 6.18
CA GLY A 180 -3.17 1.34 6.31
C GLY A 180 -3.27 2.55 5.36
N GLY A 181 -2.27 2.76 4.50
CA GLY A 181 -2.20 3.92 3.61
C GLY A 181 -1.78 5.21 4.33
N PRO A 182 -1.98 6.39 3.71
CA PRO A 182 -1.53 7.68 4.22
C PRO A 182 -2.33 8.18 5.44
N TRP A 183 -3.32 7.42 5.89
CA TRP A 183 -4.26 7.77 6.95
C TRP A 183 -3.79 7.37 8.36
N PHE A 184 -2.67 6.66 8.46
CA PHE A 184 -2.17 6.12 9.72
C PHE A 184 -0.82 6.72 10.09
N THR A 185 -0.73 7.16 11.34
CA THR A 185 0.51 7.59 11.98
C THR A 185 0.72 6.71 13.21
N ASP A 186 1.89 6.09 13.35
CA ASP A 186 2.25 5.27 14.52
C ASP A 186 1.27 4.13 14.91
N GLN A 187 0.54 3.58 13.94
CA GLN A 187 -0.52 2.54 14.09
C GLN A 187 -1.90 3.07 14.51
N GLU A 188 -2.09 4.37 14.60
CA GLU A 188 -3.38 5.00 14.86
C GLU A 188 -3.87 5.76 13.64
N MET A 189 -5.19 5.79 13.42
CA MET A 189 -5.77 6.61 12.36
C MET A 189 -5.65 8.07 12.75
N ASP A 190 -5.02 8.86 11.88
CA ASP A 190 -4.87 10.29 12.08
C ASP A 190 -6.15 11.02 11.67
N LEU A 191 -7.15 10.95 12.55
CA LEU A 191 -8.46 11.59 12.34
C LEU A 191 -8.32 13.11 12.19
N GLU A 192 -7.39 13.72 12.93
CA GLU A 192 -7.18 15.16 12.89
C GLU A 192 -6.63 15.60 11.52
N PHE A 193 -5.70 14.84 10.96
CA PHE A 193 -5.23 15.04 9.59
C PHE A 193 -6.36 14.89 8.57
N ILE A 194 -7.15 13.82 8.67
CA ILE A 194 -8.29 13.56 7.76
C ILE A 194 -9.30 14.71 7.81
N GLU A 195 -9.71 15.15 9.00
CA GLU A 195 -10.68 16.23 9.19
C GLU A 195 -10.17 17.57 8.64
N ARG A 196 -8.90 17.92 8.89
CA ARG A 196 -8.27 19.12 8.34
C ARG A 196 -8.28 19.09 6.81
N LEU A 197 -7.92 17.94 6.23
CA LEU A 197 -7.88 17.75 4.79
C LEU A 197 -9.28 17.83 4.18
N GLN A 198 -10.27 17.16 4.77
CA GLN A 198 -11.68 17.27 4.38
C GLN A 198 -12.19 18.72 4.46
N GLY A 199 -11.83 19.45 5.51
CA GLY A 199 -12.17 20.86 5.66
C GLY A 199 -11.56 21.76 4.57
N ALA A 200 -10.30 21.50 4.20
CA ALA A 200 -9.62 22.21 3.12
C ALA A 200 -10.27 21.91 1.76
N LEU A 201 -10.53 20.64 1.46
CA LEU A 201 -11.22 20.20 0.24
C LEU A 201 -12.62 20.83 0.15
N TYR A 202 -13.39 20.79 1.23
CA TYR A 202 -14.72 21.40 1.28
C TYR A 202 -14.67 22.91 1.02
N LYS A 203 -13.76 23.65 1.66
CA LYS A 203 -13.60 25.10 1.43
C LYS A 203 -13.24 25.42 -0.03
N TYR A 204 -12.35 24.62 -0.61
CA TYR A 204 -11.95 24.79 -2.01
C TYR A 204 -13.12 24.56 -2.97
N ILE A 205 -13.87 23.48 -2.79
CA ILE A 205 -15.07 23.18 -3.59
C ILE A 205 -16.12 24.26 -3.40
N LEU A 206 -16.38 24.70 -2.17
CA LEU A 206 -17.35 25.74 -1.85
C LEU A 206 -17.05 27.05 -2.59
N SER A 207 -15.78 27.45 -2.66
CA SER A 207 -15.36 28.69 -3.34
C SER A 207 -15.58 28.68 -4.85
N HIS A 208 -15.67 27.50 -5.48
CA HIS A 208 -15.92 27.33 -6.92
C HIS A 208 -17.36 26.95 -7.24
N SER A 209 -18.15 26.55 -6.24
CA SER A 209 -19.53 26.09 -6.42
C SER A 209 -20.54 27.23 -6.54
N TYR A 210 -20.20 28.42 -6.04
CA TYR A 210 -21.07 29.58 -6.02
C TYR A 210 -20.34 30.84 -6.52
N PRO A 211 -21.03 31.75 -7.23
CA PRO A 211 -20.47 33.05 -7.56
C PRO A 211 -20.23 33.86 -6.29
N LYS A 212 -19.23 34.75 -6.33
CA LYS A 212 -18.83 35.58 -5.18
C LYS A 212 -19.93 36.55 -4.72
N SER A 213 -20.93 36.81 -5.56
CA SER A 213 -22.12 37.57 -5.23
C SER A 213 -23.07 36.69 -4.41
N GLN A 214 -23.27 37.05 -3.14
CA GLN A 214 -23.85 36.21 -2.08
C GLN A 214 -25.27 35.67 -2.34
N ASP A 215 -25.98 36.12 -3.38
CA ASP A 215 -27.37 35.72 -3.66
C ASP A 215 -27.65 35.24 -5.09
N THR A 216 -26.62 34.94 -5.87
CA THR A 216 -26.82 34.44 -7.24
C THR A 216 -26.40 32.99 -7.38
N LEU A 217 -27.17 32.22 -8.14
CA LEU A 217 -26.78 30.88 -8.59
C LEU A 217 -26.15 30.99 -9.97
N PHE A 218 -25.25 30.06 -10.30
CA PHE A 218 -24.81 29.90 -11.67
C PHE A 218 -25.98 29.49 -12.58
N SER A 219 -25.95 29.92 -13.84
CA SER A 219 -26.92 29.49 -14.85
C SER A 219 -26.94 27.96 -14.97
N PRO A 220 -28.08 27.32 -15.28
CA PRO A 220 -28.15 25.86 -15.50
C PRO A 220 -27.16 25.31 -16.54
N SER A 221 -26.66 26.16 -17.44
CA SER A 221 -25.64 25.82 -18.45
C SER A 221 -24.19 25.89 -17.94
N TYR A 222 -23.97 26.22 -16.65
CA TYR A 222 -22.62 26.35 -16.10
C TYR A 222 -21.94 24.98 -15.95
N SER A 223 -20.81 24.82 -16.63
CA SER A 223 -20.03 23.60 -16.62
C SER A 223 -18.70 23.68 -15.83
N GLY A 224 -18.38 24.81 -15.20
CA GLY A 224 -17.10 25.05 -14.53
C GLY A 224 -16.98 24.47 -13.11
N TYR A 225 -17.64 23.35 -12.82
CA TYR A 225 -17.48 22.65 -11.54
C TYR A 225 -16.17 21.85 -11.52
N LEU A 226 -15.63 21.63 -10.31
CA LEU A 226 -14.32 21.01 -10.14
C LEU A 226 -14.37 19.49 -10.33
N THR A 227 -13.40 18.94 -11.06
CA THR A 227 -13.21 17.49 -11.19
C THR A 227 -12.25 16.95 -10.11
N ALA A 228 -12.26 15.63 -9.89
CA ALA A 228 -11.34 14.99 -8.93
C ALA A 228 -9.86 15.27 -9.25
N GLU A 229 -9.49 15.27 -10.52
CA GLU A 229 -8.11 15.54 -10.99
C GLU A 229 -7.68 16.99 -10.71
N GLN A 230 -8.58 17.95 -10.92
CA GLN A 230 -8.32 19.36 -10.61
C GLN A 230 -8.15 19.57 -9.11
N ILE A 231 -8.97 18.90 -8.29
CA ILE A 231 -8.88 18.95 -6.83
C ILE A 231 -7.55 18.31 -6.37
N HIS A 232 -7.16 17.18 -6.93
CA HIS A 232 -5.87 16.52 -6.64
C HIS A 232 -4.66 17.37 -7.01
N SER A 233 -4.70 18.01 -8.19
CA SER A 233 -3.65 18.92 -8.64
C SER A 233 -3.54 20.15 -7.75
N TRP A 234 -4.67 20.73 -7.35
CA TRP A 234 -4.69 21.82 -6.38
C TRP A 234 -4.10 21.39 -5.04
N LEU A 235 -4.47 20.20 -4.55
CA LEU A 235 -3.98 19.70 -3.27
C LEU A 235 -2.45 19.55 -3.28
N LYS A 236 -1.88 18.97 -4.34
CA LYS A 236 -0.42 18.87 -4.53
C LYS A 236 0.27 20.23 -4.54
N ASN A 237 -0.30 21.21 -5.23
CA ASN A 237 0.28 22.55 -5.35
C ASN A 237 0.12 23.39 -4.07
N SER A 238 -0.89 23.10 -3.27
CA SER A 238 -1.20 23.85 -2.05
C SER A 238 -0.19 23.59 -0.91
N GLY A 239 0.54 22.47 -0.95
CA GLY A 239 1.51 22.08 0.09
C GLY A 239 0.89 21.85 1.47
N ILE A 240 -0.43 21.62 1.54
CA ILE A 240 -1.15 21.42 2.80
C ILE A 240 -0.78 20.08 3.46
N THR A 241 -0.46 19.07 2.65
CA THR A 241 -0.14 17.71 3.10
C THR A 241 1.35 17.44 2.99
N GLN A 242 1.94 16.88 4.05
CA GLN A 242 3.33 16.39 4.02
C GLN A 242 3.43 15.01 3.34
N VAL A 243 2.31 14.29 3.27
CA VAL A 243 2.22 12.94 2.71
C VAL A 243 1.77 13.02 1.25
N ASP A 244 2.40 12.22 0.39
CA ASP A 244 2.01 12.06 -1.00
C ASP A 244 0.69 11.28 -1.08
N LEU A 245 -0.36 11.94 -1.57
CA LEU A 245 -1.69 11.37 -1.74
C LEU A 245 -1.92 11.00 -3.22
N GLU A 246 -2.44 9.81 -3.47
CA GLU A 246 -2.86 9.38 -4.80
C GLU A 246 -4.24 9.93 -5.17
N LEU A 247 -4.62 9.83 -6.45
CA LEU A 247 -5.94 10.26 -6.92
C LEU A 247 -7.06 9.44 -6.24
N SER A 248 -6.81 8.14 -6.06
CA SER A 248 -7.72 7.19 -5.38
C SER A 248 -8.04 7.64 -3.96
N ASP A 249 -7.03 8.08 -3.20
CA ASP A 249 -7.17 8.59 -1.84
C ASP A 249 -8.05 9.83 -1.78
N VAL A 250 -7.83 10.78 -2.70
CA VAL A 250 -8.64 12.01 -2.78
C VAL A 250 -10.08 11.69 -3.15
N VAL A 251 -10.32 10.78 -4.09
CA VAL A 251 -11.68 10.35 -4.45
C VAL A 251 -12.40 9.73 -3.26
N ASN A 252 -11.70 8.91 -2.45
CA ASN A 252 -12.27 8.34 -1.23
C ASN A 252 -12.67 9.42 -0.22
N LEU A 253 -11.86 10.47 -0.03
CA LEU A 253 -12.22 11.60 0.82
C LEU A 253 -13.42 12.38 0.29
N LEU A 254 -13.49 12.60 -1.03
CA LEU A 254 -14.63 13.26 -1.67
C LEU A 254 -15.91 12.44 -1.48
N ASN A 255 -15.84 11.11 -1.61
CA ASN A 255 -16.96 10.23 -1.31
C ASN A 255 -17.47 10.40 0.13
N VAL A 256 -16.58 10.49 1.11
CA VAL A 256 -16.98 10.75 2.50
C VAL A 256 -17.72 12.09 2.62
N LEU A 257 -17.23 13.15 1.96
CA LEU A 257 -17.93 14.45 1.93
C LEU A 257 -19.31 14.39 1.24
N VAL A 258 -19.47 13.51 0.24
CA VAL A 258 -20.78 13.24 -0.41
C VAL A 258 -21.72 12.54 0.57
N TYR A 259 -21.24 11.52 1.28
CA TYR A 259 -22.03 10.80 2.28
C TYR A 259 -22.44 11.70 3.46
N ASP A 260 -21.57 12.62 3.86
CA ASP A 260 -21.86 13.68 4.85
C ASP A 260 -22.88 14.72 4.36
N ARG A 261 -23.34 14.63 3.10
CA ARG A 261 -24.21 15.62 2.43
C ARG A 261 -23.62 17.03 2.45
N LYS A 262 -22.29 17.15 2.42
CA LYS A 262 -21.60 18.45 2.28
C LYS A 262 -21.39 18.82 0.82
N ILE A 263 -21.20 17.83 -0.05
CA ILE A 263 -21.02 18.01 -1.50
C ILE A 263 -21.92 17.04 -2.28
N GLU A 264 -22.22 17.37 -3.53
CA GLU A 264 -23.01 16.58 -4.46
C GLU A 264 -22.25 16.33 -5.77
N TYR A 265 -22.56 15.21 -6.41
CA TYR A 265 -22.12 14.91 -7.76
C TYR A 265 -22.89 15.76 -8.77
N CYS A 266 -22.18 16.37 -9.71
CA CYS A 266 -22.72 17.13 -10.82
C CYS A 266 -22.26 16.51 -12.15
N GLN A 267 -22.90 16.94 -13.26
CA GLN A 267 -22.49 16.58 -14.63
C GLN A 267 -22.28 15.08 -14.81
N ASN A 268 -23.28 14.28 -14.45
CA ASN A 268 -23.25 12.81 -14.55
C ASN A 268 -22.12 12.14 -13.75
N GLY A 269 -21.71 12.73 -12.62
CA GLY A 269 -20.74 12.13 -11.69
C GLY A 269 -19.28 12.52 -11.93
N THR A 270 -19.02 13.45 -12.85
CA THR A 270 -17.64 13.86 -13.21
C THR A 270 -17.12 15.03 -12.39
N ALA A 271 -18.01 15.84 -11.83
CA ALA A 271 -17.67 17.05 -11.10
C ALA A 271 -18.35 17.10 -9.72
N PHE A 272 -17.78 17.91 -8.84
CA PHE A 272 -18.25 18.10 -7.47
C PHE A 272 -18.74 19.52 -7.25
N LYS A 273 -19.83 19.64 -6.50
CA LYS A 273 -20.40 20.92 -6.09
C LYS A 273 -20.72 20.86 -4.60
N ALA A 274 -20.40 21.92 -3.87
CA ALA A 274 -20.77 22.02 -2.46
C ALA A 274 -22.26 22.32 -2.32
N LEU A 275 -22.90 21.67 -1.34
CA LEU A 275 -24.25 22.01 -0.93
C LEU A 275 -24.22 23.27 -0.06
N ARG A 276 -25.16 24.18 -0.30
CA ARG A 276 -25.32 25.38 0.52
C ARG A 276 -25.73 24.92 1.91
N ARG A 277 -24.89 25.18 2.92
CA ARG A 277 -25.36 25.06 4.29
C ARG A 277 -26.52 26.02 4.47
N VAL A 278 -27.69 25.48 4.79
CA VAL A 278 -28.80 26.31 5.28
C VAL A 278 -28.24 27.02 6.51
N ASN A 279 -28.18 28.36 6.47
CA ASN A 279 -27.81 29.12 7.65
C ASN A 279 -28.86 28.78 8.71
N HIS A 280 -28.48 28.00 9.73
CA HIS A 280 -29.36 27.60 10.83
C HIS A 280 -29.94 28.81 11.59
N LYS A 281 -29.45 30.03 11.33
CA LYS A 281 -30.05 31.28 11.81
C LYS A 281 -31.50 31.48 11.37
N ASN A 282 -31.94 30.86 10.27
CA ASN A 282 -33.31 30.98 9.76
C ASN A 282 -34.07 29.63 9.72
N ILE A 283 -33.62 28.62 10.45
CA ILE A 283 -34.37 27.34 10.53
C ILE A 283 -35.58 27.45 11.46
N HIS A 284 -35.55 28.44 12.36
CA HIS A 284 -36.64 28.74 13.28
C HIS A 284 -38.00 29.01 12.59
N ASP A 285 -38.02 29.50 11.35
CA ASP A 285 -39.30 29.82 10.69
C ASP A 285 -40.17 28.59 10.33
N PHE A 286 -39.58 27.40 10.19
CA PHE A 286 -40.34 26.18 9.87
C PHE A 286 -40.24 25.08 10.92
N THR A 287 -39.11 24.95 11.64
CA THR A 287 -39.01 23.95 12.74
C THR A 287 -39.82 24.32 13.98
N GLU A 288 -40.30 25.56 14.07
CA GLU A 288 -41.27 25.97 15.09
C GLU A 288 -42.70 25.56 14.72
N THR A 289 -42.96 24.98 13.55
CA THR A 289 -44.30 24.43 13.30
C THR A 289 -44.42 23.02 13.89
N ALA A 290 -45.39 22.88 14.81
CA ALA A 290 -45.73 21.62 15.48
C ALA A 290 -45.99 20.41 14.56
N CYS A 291 -46.19 20.60 13.25
CA CYS A 291 -46.43 19.50 12.32
C CYS A 291 -45.14 18.84 11.80
N GLU A 292 -44.02 19.56 11.64
CA GLU A 292 -42.80 18.98 11.04
C GLU A 292 -42.05 18.05 11.99
N SER A 293 -42.16 18.27 13.30
CA SER A 293 -41.61 17.39 14.33
C SER A 293 -42.53 16.20 14.66
N CYS A 294 -43.74 16.17 14.10
CA CYS A 294 -44.73 15.15 14.38
C CYS A 294 -44.44 13.87 13.58
N LEU A 295 -44.12 12.79 14.29
CA LEU A 295 -43.89 11.45 13.72
C LEU A 295 -45.10 10.86 12.97
N ILE A 296 -46.28 11.50 13.08
CA ILE A 296 -47.56 11.03 12.55
C ILE A 296 -48.07 11.98 11.43
N ASN A 297 -47.27 12.96 11.00
CA ASN A 297 -47.72 14.02 10.07
C ASN A 297 -48.32 13.48 8.75
N ASN A 298 -47.77 12.38 8.22
CA ASN A 298 -48.26 11.73 6.99
C ASN A 298 -49.54 10.89 7.18
N LEU A 299 -50.03 10.72 8.41
CA LEU A 299 -51.23 9.93 8.74
C LEU A 299 -52.45 10.82 9.06
N PHE A 300 -52.25 12.12 9.23
CA PHE A 300 -53.34 13.09 9.38
C PHE A 300 -53.95 13.43 8.02
N SER A 301 -54.86 12.59 7.54
CA SER A 301 -55.67 12.90 6.37
C SER A 301 -57.04 13.48 6.77
N LYS A 302 -57.55 14.42 5.97
CA LYS A 302 -58.89 15.05 6.14
C LYS A 302 -60.04 14.05 6.26
N GLU A 303 -59.85 12.79 5.88
CA GLU A 303 -60.90 11.77 5.83
C GLU A 303 -61.15 11.09 7.19
N LYS A 304 -60.24 11.20 8.16
CA LYS A 304 -60.39 10.55 9.48
C LYS A 304 -60.70 11.53 10.62
N ASN A 305 -61.48 12.59 10.40
CA ASN A 305 -62.07 13.45 11.48
C ASN A 305 -61.15 13.84 12.65
N THR A 306 -59.83 13.83 12.49
CA THR A 306 -58.86 14.35 13.44
C THR A 306 -58.55 15.76 12.99
N SER A 307 -59.44 16.70 13.32
CA SER A 307 -59.14 18.12 13.13
C SER A 307 -57.96 18.51 14.03
N ASN A 308 -57.15 19.49 13.59
CA ASN A 308 -56.01 20.01 14.38
C ASN A 308 -56.42 20.41 15.80
N ASN A 309 -57.70 20.74 16.03
CA ASN A 309 -58.26 21.06 17.33
C ASN A 309 -58.16 19.92 18.36
N PHE A 310 -58.08 18.65 17.94
CA PHE A 310 -57.93 17.49 18.84
C PHE A 310 -56.50 16.94 18.90
N CYS A 311 -55.54 17.57 18.21
CA CYS A 311 -54.15 17.14 18.24
C CYS A 311 -53.51 17.48 19.60
N ILE A 312 -53.24 16.45 20.41
CA ILE A 312 -52.61 16.58 21.73
C ILE A 312 -51.22 17.20 21.61
N TYR A 313 -50.47 16.83 20.57
CA TYR A 313 -49.14 17.38 20.30
C TYR A 313 -49.20 18.87 19.97
N PHE A 314 -50.17 19.30 19.17
CA PHE A 314 -50.36 20.71 18.80
C PHE A 314 -50.74 21.58 20.02
N ARG A 315 -51.63 21.07 20.89
CA ARG A 315 -52.00 21.78 22.14
C ARG A 315 -50.83 21.90 23.11
N SER A 316 -50.14 20.80 23.37
CA SER A 316 -48.95 20.82 24.25
C SER A 316 -47.85 21.72 23.70
N TRP A 317 -47.66 21.75 22.37
CA TRP A 317 -46.72 22.67 21.76
C TRP A 317 -47.16 24.14 21.89
N LEU A 318 -48.44 24.45 21.69
CA LEU A 318 -49.01 25.80 21.90
C LEU A 318 -48.83 26.27 23.35
N ASP A 319 -49.15 25.42 24.34
CA ASP A 319 -49.05 25.77 25.76
C ASP A 319 -47.60 26.03 26.21
N ASN A 320 -46.60 25.48 25.50
CA ASN A 320 -45.19 25.62 25.84
C ASN A 320 -44.48 26.76 25.07
N ASN A 321 -45.08 27.30 24.01
CA ASN A 321 -44.45 28.30 23.13
C ASN A 321 -45.24 29.63 23.01
N LEU A 322 -46.37 29.77 23.74
CA LEU A 322 -47.13 31.03 23.93
C LEU A 322 -47.08 31.46 25.40
#